data_AF-A0A9E6JMM6-F1
#
_entry.id   AF-A0A9E6JMM6-F1
#
_cell.length_a   1.000
_cell.length_b   1.000
_cell.length_c   1.000
_cell.angle_alpha   90.00
_cell.angle_beta   90.00
_cell.angle_gamma   90.00
#
_symmetry.space_group_name_H-M   'P 1'
#
loop_
_entity.id
_entity.type
_entity.pdbx_description
1 polymer ?
#
loop_
_entity_poly.entity_id
_entity_poly.type
_entity_poly.pdbx_seq_one_letter_code
_entity_poly.pdbx_strand_id
1 'polypeptide(L)'
;MDKTAWEDRTWWLLVGGRRRLGRELAQALAKGHNLILTTSVSWDQEEAWIAELSKQTQVRCLLWDAASPDLVPTMMADLEALGAEG
;
A
#
# COMPACT_ATOMS: atom_id res chain seq x y z
N MET A 1 4.13 -21.26 1.60
CA MET A 1 2.82 -20.73 2.00
C MET A 1 1.89 -20.88 0.81
N ASP A 2 0.67 -21.32 1.04
CA ASP A 2 -0.30 -21.62 -0.02
C ASP A 2 -0.82 -20.31 -0.63
N LYS A 3 -0.83 -20.20 -1.96
CA LYS A 3 -1.13 -18.95 -2.69
C LYS A 3 -2.56 -18.46 -2.43
N THR A 4 -3.47 -19.40 -2.19
CA THR A 4 -4.88 -19.19 -1.84
C THR A 4 -5.07 -18.45 -0.51
N ALA A 5 -4.15 -18.61 0.46
CA ALA A 5 -4.27 -17.96 1.77
C ALA A 5 -4.04 -16.44 1.75
N TRP A 6 -3.56 -15.89 0.63
CA TRP A 6 -3.37 -14.45 0.44
C TRP A 6 -4.50 -13.80 -0.35
N GLU A 7 -5.20 -14.56 -1.20
CA GLU A 7 -6.30 -14.09 -2.03
C GLU A 7 -7.57 -13.81 -1.19
N ASP A 8 -7.74 -14.53 -0.06
CA ASP A 8 -8.88 -14.30 0.86
C ASP A 8 -8.68 -13.17 1.88
N ARG A 9 -7.53 -12.48 1.86
CA ARG A 9 -7.22 -11.43 2.86
C ARG A 9 -7.81 -10.08 2.46
N THR A 10 -8.45 -9.42 3.41
CA THR A 10 -8.98 -8.06 3.23
C THR A 10 -7.84 -7.07 2.91
N TRP A 11 -8.08 -6.20 1.93
CA TRP A 11 -7.21 -5.08 1.58
C TRP A 11 -7.41 -3.88 2.49
N TRP A 12 -6.31 -3.30 2.97
CA TRP A 12 -6.29 -2.09 3.79
C TRP A 12 -5.49 -0.99 3.13
N LEU A 13 -6.13 0.17 2.95
CA LEU A 13 -5.50 1.39 2.47
C LEU A 13 -4.95 2.19 3.65
N LEU A 14 -3.64 2.46 3.65
CA LEU A 14 -3.00 3.28 4.66
C LEU A 14 -2.52 4.61 4.06
N VAL A 15 -3.14 5.70 4.51
CA VAL A 15 -2.73 7.06 4.15
C VAL A 15 -1.48 7.47 4.94
N GLY A 16 -0.34 7.64 4.26
CA GLY A 16 0.94 7.97 4.91
C GLY A 16 1.68 6.77 5.53
N GLY A 17 1.60 5.59 4.91
CA GLY A 17 2.17 4.34 5.44
C GLY A 17 3.69 4.26 5.48
N ARG A 18 4.42 5.19 4.85
CA ARG A 18 5.86 5.05 4.60
C ARG A 18 6.76 5.19 5.84
N ARG A 19 6.40 6.03 6.83
CA ARG A 19 7.31 6.40 7.93
C ARG A 19 6.63 6.42 9.30
N ARG A 20 7.45 6.34 10.35
CA ARG A 20 7.06 6.46 11.76
C ARG A 20 5.88 5.53 12.07
N LEU A 21 4.80 6.08 12.63
CA LEU A 21 3.59 5.34 12.99
C LEU A 21 2.97 4.59 11.80
N GLY A 22 2.99 5.17 10.61
CA GLY A 22 2.46 4.50 9.41
C GLY A 22 3.24 3.23 9.08
N ARG A 23 4.57 3.26 9.25
CA ARG A 23 5.44 2.09 8.99
C ARG A 23 5.18 0.97 10.00
N GLU A 24 5.12 1.32 11.28
CA GLU A 24 4.83 0.37 12.36
C GLU A 24 3.46 -0.28 12.18
N LEU A 25 2.46 0.53 11.81
CA LEU A 25 1.10 0.04 11.55
C LEU A 25 1.05 -0.88 10.33
N ALA A 26 1.75 -0.53 9.25
CA ALA A 26 1.85 -1.39 8.06
C ALA A 26 2.45 -2.77 8.41
N GLN A 27 3.54 -2.80 9.19
CA GLN A 27 4.15 -4.07 9.63
C GLN A 27 3.22 -4.89 10.54
N ALA A 28 2.47 -4.24 11.42
CA ALA A 28 1.51 -4.92 12.28
C ALA A 28 0.35 -5.53 11.46
N LEU A 29 -0.20 -4.77 10.50
CA LEU A 29 -1.33 -5.19 9.66
C LEU A 29 -0.95 -6.27 8.64
N ALA A 30 0.29 -6.26 8.14
CA ALA A 30 0.77 -7.23 7.15
C ALA A 30 0.66 -8.70 7.58
N LYS A 31 0.54 -8.96 8.89
CA LYS A 31 0.35 -10.31 9.42
C LYS A 31 -0.98 -10.97 8.99
N GLY A 32 -1.99 -10.16 8.67
CA GLY A 32 -3.34 -10.65 8.37
C GLY A 32 -4.06 -9.97 7.20
N HIS A 33 -3.47 -8.92 6.60
CA HIS A 33 -4.14 -8.08 5.61
C HIS A 33 -3.23 -7.80 4.43
N ASN A 34 -3.82 -7.71 3.23
CA ASN A 34 -3.16 -7.11 2.07
C ASN A 34 -3.14 -5.59 2.24
N LEU A 35 -2.11 -4.93 1.74
CA LEU A 35 -1.86 -3.51 2.04
C LEU A 35 -1.76 -2.68 0.76
N ILE A 36 -2.44 -1.54 0.74
CA ILE A 36 -2.17 -0.43 -0.15
C ILE A 36 -1.54 0.68 0.70
N LEU A 37 -0.29 1.00 0.44
CA LEU A 37 0.45 2.04 1.15
C LEU A 37 0.53 3.28 0.27
N THR A 38 0.27 4.44 0.87
CA THR A 38 0.42 5.72 0.18
C THR A 38 1.48 6.59 0.86
N THR A 39 2.02 7.53 0.09
CA THR A 39 3.02 8.50 0.52
C THR A 39 2.92 9.72 -0.40
N SER A 40 3.40 10.88 0.05
CA SER A 40 3.49 12.09 -0.79
C SER A 40 4.82 12.23 -1.54
N VAL A 41 5.75 11.29 -1.36
CA VAL A 41 7.08 11.32 -2.00
C VAL A 41 7.46 9.95 -2.54
N SER A 42 8.39 9.92 -3.51
CA SER A 42 8.85 8.70 -4.17
C SER A 42 9.24 7.55 -3.21
N TRP A 43 9.04 6.32 -3.69
CA TRP A 43 9.33 5.07 -3.00
C TRP A 43 10.77 4.57 -3.17
N ASP A 44 11.60 5.20 -4.01
CA ASP A 44 12.93 4.71 -4.40
C ASP A 44 13.86 4.38 -3.22
N GLN A 45 13.70 5.07 -2.07
CA GLN A 45 14.51 4.84 -0.87
C GLN A 45 13.99 3.71 0.04
N GLU A 46 12.86 3.09 -0.30
CA GLU A 46 12.14 2.16 0.57
C GLU A 46 12.03 0.75 -0.03
N GLU A 47 12.64 0.51 -1.19
CA GLU A 47 12.59 -0.78 -1.93
C GLU A 47 12.88 -1.98 -1.04
N ALA A 48 13.95 -1.92 -0.23
CA ALA A 48 14.33 -3.01 0.65
C ALA A 48 13.25 -3.32 1.71
N TRP A 49 12.56 -2.29 2.22
CA TRP A 49 11.50 -2.48 3.19
C TRP A 49 10.21 -3.00 2.54
N ILE A 50 9.84 -2.47 1.37
CA ILE A 50 8.69 -2.98 0.62
C ILE A 50 8.93 -4.45 0.24
N ALA A 51 10.13 -4.80 -0.22
CA ALA A 51 10.50 -6.17 -0.52
C ALA A 51 10.38 -7.10 0.71
N GLU A 52 10.77 -6.63 1.90
CA GLU A 52 10.60 -7.38 3.13
C GLU A 52 9.12 -7.54 3.53
N LEU A 53 8.32 -6.48 3.37
CA LEU A 53 6.89 -6.50 3.67
C LEU A 53 6.12 -7.44 2.72
N SER A 54 6.50 -7.43 1.43
CA SER A 54 5.92 -8.28 0.39
C SER A 54 6.18 -9.78 0.59
N LYS A 55 7.10 -10.16 1.49
CA LYS A 55 7.26 -11.57 1.89
C LYS A 55 6.13 -12.04 2.81
N GLN A 56 5.43 -11.11 3.47
CA GLN A 56 4.41 -11.42 4.49
C GLN A 56 2.98 -11.28 3.94
N THR A 57 2.77 -10.40 2.98
CA THR A 57 1.45 -10.08 2.41
C THR A 57 1.58 -9.43 1.03
N GLN A 58 0.48 -9.26 0.31
CA GLN A 58 0.48 -8.44 -0.90
C GLN A 58 0.56 -6.96 -0.54
N VAL A 59 1.43 -6.23 -1.23
CA VAL A 59 1.64 -4.80 -1.00
C VAL A 59 1.54 -4.07 -2.33
N ARG A 60 0.74 -3.01 -2.36
CA ARG A 60 0.66 -2.03 -3.43
C ARG A 60 1.10 -0.68 -2.91
N CYS A 61 1.80 0.08 -3.73
CA CYS A 61 2.35 1.38 -3.36
C CYS A 61 1.80 2.46 -4.28
N LEU A 62 1.20 3.49 -3.71
CA LEU A 62 0.65 4.64 -4.44
C LEU A 62 1.34 5.94 -4.00
N LEU A 63 1.34 6.94 -4.88
CA LEU A 63 1.93 8.25 -4.63
C LEU A 63 0.83 9.31 -4.61
N TRP A 64 0.43 9.74 -3.42
CA TRP A 64 -0.62 10.72 -3.19
C TRP A 64 -0.05 11.92 -2.45
N ASP A 65 0.25 12.98 -3.20
CA ASP A 65 0.75 14.24 -2.65
C ASP A 65 -0.38 15.25 -2.46
N ALA A 66 -0.65 15.64 -1.21
CA ALA A 66 -1.66 16.64 -0.87
C ALA A 66 -1.35 18.04 -1.41
N ALA A 67 -0.08 18.32 -1.75
CA ALA A 67 0.29 19.57 -2.41
C ALA A 67 0.02 19.55 -3.92
N SER A 68 -0.24 18.38 -4.51
CA SER A 68 -0.53 18.25 -5.93
C SER A 68 -1.97 18.71 -6.23
N PRO A 69 -2.19 19.61 -7.21
CA PRO A 69 -3.54 19.96 -7.65
C PRO A 69 -4.26 18.78 -8.30
N ASP A 70 -3.51 17.78 -8.78
CA ASP A 70 -4.02 16.59 -9.46
C ASP A 70 -4.23 15.41 -8.49
N LEU A 71 -4.14 15.63 -7.17
CA LEU A 71 -4.31 14.56 -6.18
C LEU A 71 -5.64 13.83 -6.35
N VAL A 72 -6.75 14.56 -6.36
CA VAL A 72 -8.09 13.96 -6.42
C VAL A 72 -8.29 13.12 -7.70
N PRO A 73 -8.01 13.62 -8.92
CA PRO A 73 -8.15 12.80 -10.11
C PRO A 73 -7.20 11.58 -10.10
N THR A 74 -5.96 11.74 -9.62
CA THR A 74 -4.99 10.63 -9.51
C THR A 74 -5.50 9.56 -8.54
N MET A 75 -5.94 9.97 -7.35
CA MET A 75 -6.48 9.08 -6.33
C MET A 75 -7.70 8.31 -6.83
N MET A 76 -8.60 8.97 -7.56
CA MET A 76 -9.78 8.30 -8.14
C MET A 76 -9.39 7.28 -9.20
N ALA A 77 -8.44 7.61 -10.09
CA ALA A 77 -7.94 6.69 -11.11
C ALA A 77 -7.24 5.47 -10.48
N ASP A 78 -6.43 5.69 -9.45
CA ASP A 78 -5.78 4.60 -8.71
C ASP A 78 -6.82 3.67 -8.07
N LEU A 79 -7.83 4.23 -7.39
CA LEU A 79 -8.89 3.44 -6.76
C LEU A 79 -9.74 2.67 -7.78
N GLU A 80 -10.01 3.26 -8.95
CA GLU A 80 -10.70 2.57 -10.04
C GLU A 80 -9.86 1.40 -10.59
N ALA A 81 -8.56 1.62 -10.81
CA ALA A 81 -7.65 0.57 -11.25
C ALA A 81 -7.59 -0.59 -10.25
N LEU A 82 -7.51 -0.28 -8.95
CA LEU A 82 -7.56 -1.29 -7.89
C LEU A 82 -8.88 -2.08 -7.93
N GLY A 83 -10.02 -1.39 -8.07
CA GLY A 83 -11.32 -2.05 -8.15
C GLY A 83 -11.48 -2.95 -9.39
N ALA A 84 -10.83 -2.61 -10.50
CA ALA A 84 -10.86 -3.41 -11.72
C ALA A 84 -10.02 -4.70 -11.62
N GLU A 85 -9.02 -4.73 -10.75
CA GLU A 85 -8.14 -5.89 -10.55
C GLU A 85 -8.71 -6.95 -9.59
N GLY A 86 -9.72 -6.59 -8.77
CA GLY A 86 -10.30 -7.44 -7.73
C GLY A 86 -9.49 -7.47 -6.44
#